data_AF-A0A0Q5NTJ5-F1
#
_entry.id   AF-A0A0Q5NTJ5-F1
#
_cell.length_a   1.000
_cell.length_b   1.000
_cell.length_c   1.000
_cell.angle_alpha   90.00
_cell.angle_beta   90.00
_cell.angle_gamma   90.00
#
_symmetry.space_group_name_H-M   'P 1'
#
loop_
_entity.id
_entity.type
_entity.pdbx_description
1 polymer ?
#
loop_
_entity_poly.entity_id
_entity_poly.type
_entity_poly.pdbx_seq_one_letter_code
_entity_poly.pdbx_strand_id
1 'polypeptide(L)'
;MYISSITKTKYAFALIAVLFISVSAKVDPYKFKPAETCEKVLKYYIKAGKENGKEFKLNADITVNPINLINVNLELPNQTKSKFDIIIDSFDCNLNADLTKGSALYKGYIKHENGDATNAVIKISRDENGKLTISNADPEQNSGLILYVDKWDVFEN
;
A
#
# COMPACT_ATOMS: atom_id res chain seq x y z
N MET A 1 27.09 -46.43 -68.03
CA MET A 1 28.43 -46.99 -67.80
C MET A 1 29.07 -46.19 -66.67
N TYR A 2 29.44 -46.88 -65.57
CA TYR A 2 30.15 -46.44 -64.34
C TYR A 2 29.52 -45.29 -63.52
N ILE A 3 28.81 -45.55 -62.41
CA ILE A 3 29.21 -45.98 -61.03
C ILE A 3 30.07 -44.95 -60.29
N SER A 4 29.65 -44.71 -59.03
CA SER A 4 30.39 -44.11 -57.90
C SER A 4 30.01 -42.63 -57.66
N SER A 5 29.69 -42.16 -56.46
CA SER A 5 30.10 -42.62 -55.14
C SER A 5 29.08 -42.22 -54.07
N ILE A 6 28.78 -43.17 -53.19
CA ILE A 6 28.16 -42.97 -51.89
C ILE A 6 29.21 -42.33 -50.97
N THR A 7 28.91 -41.18 -50.36
CA THR A 7 29.60 -40.78 -49.13
C THR A 7 28.59 -40.40 -48.05
N LYS A 8 28.65 -41.21 -46.99
CA LYS A 8 27.97 -41.06 -45.72
C LYS A 8 28.46 -39.78 -45.04
N THR A 9 27.55 -38.88 -44.67
CA THR A 9 27.86 -37.87 -43.66
C THR A 9 27.00 -38.09 -42.44
N LYS A 10 27.72 -38.41 -41.37
CA LYS A 10 27.25 -38.71 -40.01
C LYS A 10 26.72 -37.44 -39.36
N TYR A 11 25.66 -37.62 -38.56
CA TYR A 11 25.32 -36.90 -37.33
C TYR A 11 25.92 -35.50 -37.11
N ALA A 12 25.03 -34.51 -36.98
CA ALA A 12 25.12 -33.57 -35.88
C ALA A 12 23.72 -33.05 -35.55
N PHE A 13 23.10 -33.70 -34.56
CA PHE A 13 22.10 -33.07 -33.70
C PHE A 13 22.76 -31.81 -33.10
N ALA A 14 22.48 -30.64 -33.67
CA ALA A 14 22.71 -29.37 -33.01
C ALA A 14 21.37 -28.92 -32.43
N LEU A 15 21.18 -29.25 -31.16
CA LEU A 15 20.13 -28.70 -30.30
C LEU A 15 20.06 -27.18 -30.52
N ILE A 16 18.88 -26.71 -30.89
CA ILE A 16 18.54 -25.28 -30.91
C ILE A 16 18.66 -24.79 -29.46
N ALA A 17 19.75 -24.10 -29.17
CA ALA A 17 19.93 -23.37 -27.92
C ALA A 17 18.83 -22.32 -27.85
N VAL A 18 17.92 -22.51 -26.90
CA VAL A 18 16.90 -21.54 -26.51
C VAL A 18 17.63 -20.23 -26.18
N LEU A 19 17.44 -19.23 -27.04
CA LEU A 19 17.77 -17.84 -26.76
C LEU A 19 16.98 -17.41 -25.52
N PHE A 20 17.59 -17.52 -24.34
CA PHE A 20 17.19 -16.70 -23.21
C PHE A 20 17.58 -15.26 -23.54
N ILE A 21 16.70 -14.57 -24.26
CA ILE A 21 16.70 -13.11 -24.29
C ILE A 21 16.32 -12.71 -22.88
N SER A 22 17.34 -12.50 -22.04
CA SER A 22 17.18 -11.79 -20.78
C SER A 22 16.77 -10.39 -21.16
N VAL A 23 15.45 -10.15 -21.19
CA VAL A 23 14.92 -8.78 -21.18
C VAL A 23 15.34 -8.23 -19.83
N SER A 24 16.52 -7.59 -19.79
CA SER A 24 16.78 -6.58 -18.77
C SER A 24 15.82 -5.45 -19.09
N ALA A 25 14.58 -5.58 -18.62
CA ALA A 25 13.74 -4.42 -18.44
C ALA A 25 14.50 -3.56 -17.42
N LYS A 26 15.18 -2.52 -17.92
CA LYS A 26 15.46 -1.38 -17.06
C LYS A 26 14.10 -0.97 -16.55
N VAL A 27 13.87 -1.24 -15.26
CA VAL A 27 12.79 -0.62 -14.53
C VAL A 27 13.20 0.85 -14.49
N ASP A 28 12.79 1.60 -15.51
CA ASP A 28 12.78 3.04 -15.40
C ASP A 28 11.98 3.33 -14.14
N PRO A 29 12.53 4.07 -13.15
CA PRO A 29 11.74 4.46 -12.01
C PRO A 29 10.58 5.27 -12.57
N TYR A 30 9.40 4.67 -12.54
CA TYR A 30 8.16 5.33 -12.91
C TYR A 30 8.08 6.55 -12.03
N LYS A 31 8.36 7.73 -12.59
CA LYS A 31 8.11 9.01 -11.93
C LYS A 31 6.59 9.19 -11.91
N PHE A 32 5.97 8.52 -10.96
CA PHE A 32 4.60 8.81 -10.55
C PHE A 32 4.61 10.28 -10.15
N LYS A 33 3.87 11.12 -10.87
CA LYS A 33 3.47 12.42 -10.34
C LYS A 33 2.35 12.11 -9.35
N PRO A 34 2.56 12.24 -8.03
CA PRO A 34 1.44 12.13 -7.11
C PRO A 34 0.38 13.14 -7.54
N ALA A 35 -0.89 12.77 -7.46
CA ALA A 35 -1.91 13.79 -7.32
C ALA A 35 -1.53 14.63 -6.08
N GLU A 36 -1.55 15.97 -6.21
CA GLU A 36 -1.08 16.95 -5.20
C GLU A 36 -1.52 16.65 -3.74
N THR A 37 -2.57 15.85 -3.56
CA THR A 37 -3.09 15.32 -2.29
C THR A 37 -2.06 14.56 -1.45
N CYS A 38 -1.24 13.70 -2.08
CA CYS A 38 -0.32 12.80 -1.38
C CYS A 38 1.08 13.38 -1.21
N GLU A 39 1.20 14.69 -1.40
CA GLU A 39 2.36 15.49 -1.01
C GLU A 39 2.03 16.39 0.20
N LYS A 40 0.75 16.50 0.55
CA LYS A 40 0.26 17.32 1.66
C LYS A 40 0.14 16.49 2.93
N VAL A 41 0.32 17.15 4.07
CA VAL A 41 0.03 16.55 5.37
C VAL A 41 -1.47 16.65 5.61
N LEU A 42 -2.10 15.50 5.92
CA LEU A 42 -3.53 15.40 6.16
C LEU A 42 -3.80 14.92 7.58
N LYS A 43 -4.68 15.63 8.30
CA LYS A 43 -5.14 15.19 9.62
C LYS A 43 -6.61 14.78 9.55
N TYR A 44 -6.88 13.53 9.84
CA TYR A 44 -8.21 12.94 9.87
C TYR A 44 -8.72 12.86 11.30
N TYR A 45 -9.99 13.20 11.49
CA TYR A 45 -10.69 13.10 12.77
C TYR A 45 -11.75 12.00 12.66
N ILE A 46 -11.76 11.10 13.64
CA ILE A 46 -12.56 9.88 13.63
C ILE A 46 -13.36 9.79 14.93
N LYS A 47 -14.64 9.46 14.82
CA LYS A 47 -15.57 9.30 15.95
C LYS A 47 -16.18 7.90 16.07
N ALA A 48 -16.08 7.11 15.01
CA ALA A 48 -16.65 5.77 14.95
C ALA A 48 -15.80 4.87 14.06
N GLY A 49 -15.84 3.59 14.36
CA GLY A 49 -15.22 2.55 13.56
C GLY A 49 -16.08 1.30 13.55
N LYS A 50 -15.65 0.35 12.74
CA LYS A 50 -16.23 -0.98 12.64
C LYS A 50 -15.08 -1.98 12.63
N GLU A 51 -15.20 -3.01 13.45
CA GLU A 51 -14.23 -4.11 13.48
C GLU A 51 -15.02 -5.41 13.51
N ASN A 52 -14.68 -6.34 12.61
CA ASN A 52 -15.34 -7.66 12.52
C ASN A 52 -16.87 -7.57 12.45
N GLY A 53 -17.38 -6.59 11.70
CA GLY A 53 -18.82 -6.37 11.55
C GLY A 53 -19.47 -5.52 12.65
N LYS A 54 -18.80 -5.28 13.78
CA LYS A 54 -19.36 -4.58 14.94
C LYS A 54 -18.91 -3.12 14.97
N GLU A 55 -19.86 -2.22 15.08
CA GLU A 55 -19.57 -0.79 15.22
C GLU A 55 -19.17 -0.44 16.65
N PHE A 56 -18.28 0.54 16.77
CA PHE A 56 -17.86 1.08 18.05
C PHE A 56 -17.58 2.59 17.95
N LYS A 57 -17.62 3.26 19.10
CA LYS A 57 -17.26 4.67 19.25
C LYS A 57 -15.82 4.78 19.73
N LEU A 58 -15.14 5.82 19.26
CA LEU A 58 -13.78 6.19 19.63
C LEU A 58 -13.63 7.69 19.39
N ASN A 59 -12.58 8.30 19.94
CA ASN A 59 -12.06 9.56 19.44
C ASN A 59 -10.65 9.30 18.93
N ALA A 60 -10.39 9.54 17.66
CA ALA A 60 -9.04 9.41 17.12
C ALA A 60 -8.70 10.55 16.17
N ASP A 61 -7.42 10.88 16.17
CA ASP A 61 -6.80 11.71 15.16
C ASP A 61 -5.62 10.99 14.51
N ILE A 62 -5.67 10.92 13.18
CA ILE A 62 -4.64 10.28 12.36
C ILE A 62 -4.03 11.35 11.47
N THR A 63 -2.74 11.60 11.63
CA THR A 63 -2.01 12.57 10.80
C THR A 63 -1.10 11.80 9.85
N VAL A 64 -1.35 11.93 8.56
CA VAL A 64 -0.56 11.30 7.51
C VAL A 64 0.39 12.34 6.95
N ASN A 65 1.69 12.15 7.20
CA ASN A 65 2.76 12.80 6.45
C ASN A 65 3.30 11.78 5.45
N PRO A 66 2.88 11.84 4.18
CA PRO A 66 3.16 10.80 3.19
C PRO A 66 4.65 10.63 2.88
N ILE A 67 5.47 11.62 3.24
CA ILE A 67 6.92 11.55 3.04
C ILE A 67 7.56 10.53 3.98
N ASN A 68 7.08 10.39 5.23
CA ASN A 68 7.84 9.67 6.26
C ASN A 68 6.99 8.89 7.30
N LEU A 69 5.85 9.41 7.73
CA LEU A 69 5.26 9.01 9.01
C LEU A 69 3.74 9.17 9.06
N ILE A 70 3.07 8.23 9.71
CA ILE A 70 1.66 8.39 10.12
C ILE A 70 1.62 8.40 11.65
N ASN A 71 1.12 9.48 12.24
CA ASN A 71 0.87 9.53 13.67
C ASN A 71 -0.57 9.10 13.94
N VAL A 72 -0.75 8.15 14.85
CA VAL A 72 -2.06 7.71 15.32
C VAL A 72 -2.20 8.07 16.78
N ASN A 73 -3.25 8.79 17.10
CA ASN A 73 -3.67 9.03 18.46
C ASN A 73 -5.13 8.59 18.63
N LEU A 74 -5.35 7.66 19.55
CA LEU A 74 -6.58 6.91 19.70
C LEU A 74 -7.03 6.92 21.16
N GLU A 75 -8.31 7.18 21.36
CA GLU A 75 -8.97 7.12 22.65
C GLU A 75 -10.26 6.30 22.51
N LEU A 76 -10.25 5.10 23.08
CA LEU A 76 -11.43 4.24 23.19
C LEU A 76 -12.14 4.51 24.54
N PRO A 77 -13.48 4.43 24.59
CA PRO A 77 -14.21 4.58 25.84
C PRO A 77 -13.69 3.62 26.91
N ASN A 78 -13.38 4.14 28.09
CA ASN A 78 -12.88 3.38 29.24
C ASN A 78 -11.53 2.68 29.01
N GLN A 79 -10.72 3.13 28.05
CA GLN A 79 -9.36 2.63 27.84
C GLN A 79 -8.35 3.78 27.92
N THR A 80 -7.10 3.43 28.25
CA THR A 80 -6.00 4.38 28.19
C THR A 80 -5.81 4.85 26.76
N LYS A 81 -5.56 6.15 26.61
CA LYS A 81 -5.22 6.76 25.34
C LYS A 81 -3.95 6.12 24.76
N SER A 82 -4.02 5.72 23.51
CA SER A 82 -2.93 5.09 22.78
C SER A 82 -2.37 6.07 21.75
N LYS A 83 -1.05 6.23 21.73
CA LYS A 83 -0.34 7.02 20.73
C LYS A 83 0.83 6.22 20.18
N PHE A 84 0.90 6.11 18.87
CA PHE A 84 1.98 5.41 18.20
C PHE A 84 2.19 5.97 16.80
N ASP A 85 3.36 5.67 16.24
CA ASP A 85 3.76 6.11 14.93
C ASP A 85 3.94 4.91 14.00
N ILE A 86 3.52 5.07 12.75
CA ILE A 86 3.79 4.14 11.66
C ILE A 86 4.82 4.80 10.75
N ILE A 87 6.00 4.20 10.66
CA ILE A 87 7.05 4.62 9.75
C ILE A 87 6.70 4.08 8.36
N ILE A 88 6.64 4.97 7.37
CA ILE A 88 6.24 4.60 6.00
C ILE A 88 7.45 4.06 5.23
N ASP A 89 7.31 2.87 4.65
CA ASP A 89 8.31 2.28 3.75
C ASP A 89 8.00 2.58 2.28
N SER A 90 6.72 2.52 1.93
CA SER A 90 6.24 2.78 0.58
C SER A 90 4.78 3.21 0.61
N PHE A 91 4.37 3.92 -0.42
CA PHE A 91 2.97 4.26 -0.62
C PHE A 91 2.61 4.22 -2.10
N ASP A 92 1.34 3.92 -2.37
CA ASP A 92 0.71 4.04 -3.68
C ASP A 92 -0.52 4.94 -3.51
N CYS A 93 -0.57 6.05 -4.24
CA CYS A 93 -1.64 7.02 -4.09
C CYS A 93 -2.22 7.45 -5.43
N ASN A 94 -3.51 7.17 -5.59
CA ASN A 94 -4.35 7.70 -6.66
C ASN A 94 -5.54 8.50 -6.11
N LEU A 95 -5.45 8.96 -4.86
CA LEU A 95 -6.45 9.76 -4.18
C LEU A 95 -6.47 11.19 -4.74
N ASN A 96 -7.63 11.64 -5.21
CA ASN A 96 -7.76 12.96 -5.80
C ASN A 96 -7.81 14.08 -4.73
N ALA A 97 -7.59 15.33 -5.15
CA ALA A 97 -7.38 16.47 -4.24
C ALA A 97 -8.56 16.77 -3.29
N ASP A 98 -9.79 16.50 -3.73
CA ASP A 98 -11.00 16.68 -2.92
C ASP A 98 -11.36 15.44 -2.06
N LEU A 99 -10.54 14.40 -2.11
CA LEU A 99 -10.71 13.12 -1.42
C LEU A 99 -12.02 12.40 -1.78
N THR A 100 -12.66 12.69 -2.91
CA THR A 100 -13.93 12.08 -3.31
C THR A 100 -13.77 10.79 -4.12
N LYS A 101 -12.58 10.53 -4.69
CA LYS A 101 -12.30 9.38 -5.55
C LYS A 101 -10.88 8.85 -5.34
N GLY A 102 -10.69 7.58 -5.69
CA GLY A 102 -9.40 6.91 -5.59
C GLY A 102 -9.11 6.39 -4.18
N SER A 103 -7.84 6.12 -3.94
CA SER A 103 -7.32 5.51 -2.72
C SER A 103 -5.85 5.87 -2.49
N ALA A 104 -5.42 5.84 -1.24
CA ALA A 104 -4.02 5.86 -0.87
C ALA A 104 -3.72 4.64 -0.01
N LEU A 105 -2.72 3.86 -0.40
CA LEU A 105 -2.25 2.67 0.29
C LEU A 105 -0.85 2.94 0.83
N TYR A 106 -0.72 2.94 2.16
CA TYR A 106 0.54 3.13 2.85
C TYR A 106 0.98 1.79 3.44
N LYS A 107 2.23 1.41 3.19
CA LYS A 107 2.88 0.25 3.80
C LYS A 107 4.01 0.75 4.68
N GLY A 108 4.09 0.21 5.88
CA GLY A 108 5.06 0.62 6.86
C GLY A 108 5.08 -0.30 8.07
N TYR A 109 5.59 0.21 9.18
CA TYR A 109 5.72 -0.57 10.40
C TYR A 109 5.73 0.29 11.65
N ILE A 110 5.36 -0.33 12.78
CA ILE A 110 5.41 0.24 14.12
C ILE A 110 6.61 -0.37 14.82
N LYS A 111 7.53 0.46 15.32
CA LYS A 111 8.66 0.01 16.15
C LYS A 111 8.25 -0.13 17.60
N HIS A 112 8.63 -1.23 18.23
CA HIS A 112 8.43 -1.50 19.64
C HIS A 112 9.71 -1.22 20.44
N GLU A 113 9.57 -0.93 21.74
CA GLU A 113 10.71 -0.62 22.61
C GLU A 113 11.71 -1.77 22.73
N ASN A 114 11.24 -3.02 22.56
CA ASN A 114 12.07 -4.21 22.60
C ASN A 114 12.90 -4.43 21.30
N GLY A 115 12.78 -3.52 20.32
CA GLY A 115 13.47 -3.60 19.03
C GLY A 115 12.69 -4.35 17.94
N ASP A 116 11.57 -4.99 18.28
CA ASP A 116 10.71 -5.65 17.30
C ASP A 116 9.94 -4.61 16.47
N ALA A 117 9.42 -5.07 15.32
CA ALA A 117 8.55 -4.28 14.46
C ALA A 117 7.29 -5.04 14.09
N THR A 118 6.16 -4.33 14.07
CA THR A 118 4.90 -4.85 13.52
C THR A 118 4.61 -4.18 12.19
N ASN A 119 4.45 -4.97 11.14
CA ASN A 119 4.03 -4.47 9.83
C ASN A 119 2.63 -3.85 9.92
N ALA A 120 2.45 -2.72 9.26
CA ALA A 120 1.20 -2.00 9.18
C ALA A 120 0.90 -1.66 7.72
N VAL A 121 -0.34 -1.90 7.31
CA VAL A 121 -0.83 -1.50 5.99
C VAL A 121 -2.09 -0.69 6.19
N ILE A 122 -2.07 0.57 5.76
CA ILE A 122 -3.17 1.52 5.91
C ILE A 122 -3.71 1.87 4.53
N LYS A 123 -5.01 1.73 4.34
CA LYS A 123 -5.71 2.18 3.14
C LYS A 123 -6.66 3.32 3.50
N ILE A 124 -6.56 4.41 2.75
CA ILE A 124 -7.50 5.52 2.78
C ILE A 124 -8.29 5.46 1.49
N SER A 125 -9.61 5.33 1.58
CA SER A 125 -10.48 5.24 0.39
C SER A 125 -11.92 5.60 0.73
N ARG A 126 -12.79 5.63 -0.28
CA ARG A 126 -14.24 5.76 -0.07
C ARG A 126 -14.86 4.37 0.05
N ASP A 127 -15.82 4.21 0.96
CA ASP A 127 -16.67 3.02 1.03
C ASP A 127 -17.77 3.04 -0.06
N GLU A 128 -18.58 1.98 -0.10
CA GLU A 128 -19.70 1.84 -1.05
C GLU A 128 -20.77 2.94 -0.92
N ASN A 129 -20.84 3.61 0.23
CA ASN A 129 -21.75 4.71 0.51
C ASN A 129 -21.10 6.08 0.27
N GLY A 130 -19.87 6.10 -0.28
CA GLY A 130 -19.13 7.33 -0.56
C GLY A 130 -18.58 8.01 0.69
N LYS A 131 -18.45 7.33 1.84
CA LYS A 131 -17.85 7.86 3.06
C LYS A 131 -16.34 7.63 3.05
N LEU A 132 -15.55 8.63 3.47
CA LEU A 132 -14.09 8.47 3.54
C LEU A 132 -13.74 7.57 4.73
N THR A 133 -12.91 6.57 4.49
CA THR A 133 -12.52 5.58 5.49
C THR A 133 -11.01 5.40 5.53
N ILE A 134 -10.54 4.98 6.71
CA ILE A 134 -9.18 4.48 6.94
C ILE A 134 -9.31 3.03 7.41
N SER A 135 -8.71 2.09 6.71
CA SER A 135 -8.77 0.67 7.04
C SER A 135 -7.38 0.05 7.05
N ASN A 136 -7.26 -1.12 7.67
CA ASN A 136 -6.16 -2.01 7.29
C ASN A 136 -6.45 -2.56 5.89
N ALA A 137 -5.42 -2.67 5.05
CA ALA A 137 -5.58 -3.05 3.65
C ALA A 137 -5.29 -4.53 3.37
N ASP A 138 -5.08 -5.33 4.41
CA ASP A 138 -4.72 -6.73 4.28
C ASP A 138 -5.98 -7.58 4.05
N PRO A 139 -6.17 -8.19 2.87
CA PRO A 139 -7.30 -9.06 2.58
C PRO A 139 -7.16 -10.46 3.23
N GLU A 140 -5.96 -10.84 3.69
CA GLU A 140 -5.70 -12.11 4.39
C GLU A 140 -5.89 -11.99 5.90
N GLN A 141 -5.82 -10.77 6.44
CA GLN A 141 -6.24 -10.49 7.81
C GLN A 141 -7.76 -10.36 7.87
N ASN A 142 -8.40 -11.38 8.45
CA ASN A 142 -9.82 -11.39 8.81
C ASN A 142 -10.27 -10.28 9.78
N SER A 143 -9.41 -9.30 10.10
CA SER A 143 -9.73 -8.17 10.97
C SER A 143 -10.08 -6.94 10.14
N GLY A 144 -11.33 -6.88 9.66
CA GLY A 144 -11.85 -5.73 8.90
C GLY A 144 -12.06 -4.49 9.76
N LEU A 145 -10.97 -3.85 10.20
CA LEU A 145 -11.03 -2.57 10.88
C LEU A 145 -11.27 -1.48 9.84
N ILE A 146 -12.36 -0.74 10.01
CA ILE A 146 -12.74 0.40 9.20
C ILE A 146 -13.00 1.57 10.14
N LEU A 147 -12.26 2.66 9.98
CA LEU A 147 -12.45 3.90 10.71
C LEU A 147 -13.17 4.89 9.80
N TYR A 148 -14.27 5.46 10.28
CA TYR A 148 -15.06 6.43 9.52
C TYR A 148 -14.55 7.85 9.81
N VAL A 149 -14.07 8.52 8.76
CA VAL A 149 -13.60 9.90 8.87
C VAL A 149 -14.81 10.82 9.03
N ASP A 150 -14.79 11.63 10.08
CA ASP A 150 -15.80 12.65 10.40
C ASP A 150 -15.47 13.97 9.69
N LYS A 151 -14.22 14.41 9.80
CA LYS A 151 -13.68 15.59 9.13
C LYS A 151 -12.18 15.42 8.89
N TRP A 152 -11.60 16.27 8.07
CA TRP A 152 -10.16 16.33 7.86
C TRP A 152 -9.69 17.76 7.68
N ASP A 153 -8.43 18.01 8.02
CA ASP A 153 -7.73 19.26 7.79
C ASP A 153 -6.53 19.00 6.86
N VAL A 154 -6.28 19.93 5.94
CA VAL A 154 -5.16 19.88 4.99
C VAL A 154 -4.13 20.93 5.41
N PHE A 155 -2.87 20.53 5.53
CA PHE A 155 -1.77 21.44 5.83
C PHE A 155 -0.95 21.66 4.56
N GLU A 156 -0.72 22.92 4.22
CA GLU A 156 0.24 23.30 3.18
C GLU A 156 1.64 23.28 3.79
N ASN A 157 2.60 22.70 3.06
CA ASN A 157 4.02 22.77 3.40
C ASN A 157 4.59 24.14 3.06
#